data_AF-A0A537S2D9-F1
#
_entry.id   AF-A0A537S2D9-F1
#
_cell.length_a   1.000
_cell.length_b   1.000
_cell.length_c   1.000
_cell.angle_alpha   90.00
_cell.angle_beta   90.00
_cell.angle_gamma   90.00
#
_symmetry.space_group_name_H-M   'P 1'
#
loop_
_entity.id
_entity.type
_entity.pdbx_description
1 polymer ?
#
loop_
_entity_poly.entity_id
_entity_poly.type
_entity_poly.pdbx_seq_one_letter_code
_entity_poly.pdbx_strand_id
1 'polypeptide(L)'
;MKFRRWLIRGLGLACLILGGSLLSGGVVSLTPRIAYAQAPTVSSIIVQGNQRVESDTIRSYFRPGPNGQLDAFQIDEGVKALISTGLFQEVRP
;
A
#
# COMPACT_ATOMS: atom_id res chain seq x y z
N MET A 1 -1.32 15.97 72.20
CA MET A 1 -2.39 15.45 71.30
C MET A 1 -2.48 16.22 69.96
N LYS A 2 -1.38 16.44 69.21
CA LYS A 2 -1.38 17.19 67.92
C LYS A 2 -1.03 16.33 66.69
N PHE A 3 -0.40 15.17 66.91
CA PHE A 3 0.08 14.27 65.84
C PHE A 3 -1.04 13.51 65.10
N ARG A 4 -2.14 13.20 65.78
CA ARG A 4 -3.28 12.42 65.23
C ARG A 4 -4.09 13.17 64.16
N ARG A 5 -4.01 14.49 64.10
CA ARG A 5 -4.78 15.34 63.15
C ARG A 5 -4.08 15.53 61.80
N TRP A 6 -2.79 15.23 61.71
CA TRP A 6 -1.98 15.38 60.51
C TRP A 6 -2.12 14.15 59.59
N LEU A 7 -2.23 12.94 60.18
CA LEU A 7 -2.40 11.68 59.45
C LEU A 7 -3.73 11.60 58.67
N ILE A 8 -4.82 12.13 59.26
CA ILE A 8 -6.18 12.03 58.70
C ILE A 8 -6.33 12.90 57.44
N ARG A 9 -5.57 14.01 57.35
CA ARG A 9 -5.61 14.93 56.22
C ARG A 9 -4.84 14.42 55.00
N GLY A 10 -3.77 13.64 55.21
CA GLY A 10 -3.00 13.03 54.12
C GLY A 10 -3.74 11.88 53.43
N LEU A 11 -4.52 11.10 54.19
CA LEU A 11 -5.27 9.95 53.68
C LEU A 11 -6.41 10.35 52.72
N GLY A 12 -7.09 11.47 53.01
CA GLY A 12 -8.18 11.99 52.16
C GLY A 12 -7.69 12.50 50.80
N LEU A 13 -6.48 13.08 50.75
CA LEU A 13 -5.89 13.58 49.50
C LEU A 13 -5.38 12.45 48.61
N ALA A 14 -4.84 11.38 49.21
CA ALA A 14 -4.35 10.21 48.47
C ALA A 14 -5.48 9.41 47.80
N CYS A 15 -6.65 9.31 48.44
CA CYS A 15 -7.82 8.62 47.88
C CYS A 15 -8.41 9.36 46.66
N LEU A 16 -8.30 10.69 46.64
CA LEU A 16 -8.81 11.52 45.55
C LEU A 16 -7.89 11.47 44.31
N ILE A 17 -6.58 11.29 44.50
CA ILE A 17 -5.60 11.16 43.40
C ILE A 17 -5.65 9.76 42.77
N LEU A 18 -5.90 8.70 43.55
CA LEU A 18 -6.04 7.32 43.05
C LEU A 18 -7.38 7.07 42.34
N GLY A 19 -8.45 7.78 42.71
CA GLY A 19 -9.76 7.66 42.05
C GLY A 19 -9.86 8.33 40.68
N GLY A 20 -8.98 9.29 40.37
CA GLY A 20 -9.04 10.09 39.14
C GLY A 20 -8.33 9.48 37.92
N SER A 21 -7.50 8.44 38.10
CA SER A 21 -6.63 7.93 37.03
C SER A 21 -7.30 6.97 36.04
N LEU A 22 -8.55 6.57 36.30
CA LEU A 22 -9.26 5.54 35.51
C LEU A 22 -9.97 6.06 34.26
N LEU A 23 -9.93 7.37 33.97
CA LEU A 23 -10.70 8.00 32.89
C LEU A 23 -9.87 8.57 31.73
N SER A 24 -8.57 8.26 31.65
CA SER A 24 -7.76 8.61 30.47
C SER A 24 -7.84 7.51 29.41
N GLY A 25 -9.07 7.20 28.97
CA GLY A 25 -9.30 6.36 27.80
C GLY A 25 -8.73 7.07 26.57
N GLY A 26 -7.63 6.54 26.02
CA GLY A 26 -6.98 7.09 24.84
C GLY A 26 -7.96 7.20 23.68
N VAL A 27 -8.18 8.43 23.21
CA VAL A 27 -8.94 8.70 21.99
C VAL A 27 -8.13 8.19 20.81
N VAL A 28 -8.42 6.96 20.36
CA VAL A 28 -7.88 6.45 19.10
C VAL A 28 -8.60 7.19 17.99
N SER A 29 -7.95 8.23 17.44
CA SER A 29 -8.47 8.95 16.29
C SER A 29 -8.51 8.01 15.09
N LEU A 30 -9.71 7.53 14.76
CA LEU A 30 -10.02 6.81 13.52
C LEU A 30 -10.08 7.83 12.38
N THR A 31 -8.95 8.42 12.01
CA THR A 31 -8.88 9.20 10.77
C THR A 31 -8.96 8.23 9.60
N PRO A 32 -9.91 8.43 8.66
CA PRO A 32 -9.99 7.60 7.47
C PRO A 32 -8.69 7.77 6.68
N ARG A 33 -7.94 6.67 6.53
CA ARG A 33 -6.79 6.62 5.63
C ARG A 33 -7.31 6.45 4.22
N ILE A 34 -7.09 7.46 3.38
CA ILE A 34 -7.38 7.36 1.96
C ILE A 34 -6.42 6.33 1.38
N ALA A 35 -6.95 5.18 0.95
CA ALA A 35 -6.19 4.19 0.21
C ALA A 35 -6.11 4.64 -1.24
N TYR A 36 -4.93 5.08 -1.68
CA TYR A 36 -4.67 5.31 -3.09
C TYR A 36 -4.34 3.97 -3.74
N ALA A 37 -5.17 3.52 -4.68
CA ALA A 37 -4.83 2.41 -5.56
C ALA A 37 -3.74 2.88 -6.53
N GLN A 38 -2.48 2.71 -6.14
CA GLN A 38 -1.32 2.99 -6.99
C GLN A 38 -1.18 1.81 -7.96
N ALA A 39 -1.90 1.83 -9.07
CA ALA A 39 -1.64 0.90 -10.17
C ALA A 39 -0.28 1.28 -10.77
N PRO A 40 0.73 0.38 -10.79
CA PRO A 40 2.01 0.67 -11.40
C PRO A 40 1.81 0.81 -12.90
N THR A 41 1.99 2.02 -13.42
CA THR A 41 1.90 2.30 -14.84
C THR A 41 3.29 2.23 -15.47
N VAL A 42 3.40 1.49 -16.58
CA VAL A 42 4.65 1.27 -17.29
C VAL A 42 4.79 2.30 -18.40
N SER A 43 5.91 3.03 -18.38
CA SER A 43 6.24 4.09 -19.34
C SER A 43 7.18 3.63 -20.46
N SER A 44 7.86 2.50 -20.30
CA SER A 44 8.81 1.99 -21.29
C SER A 44 8.91 0.46 -21.26
N ILE A 45 9.05 -0.16 -22.44
CA ILE A 45 9.23 -1.61 -22.59
C ILE A 45 10.64 -1.89 -23.13
N ILE A 46 11.41 -2.64 -22.35
CA ILE A 46 12.71 -3.17 -22.75
C ILE A 46 12.52 -4.64 -23.12
N VAL A 47 12.89 -4.99 -24.35
CA VAL A 47 12.79 -6.38 -24.84
C VAL A 47 14.17 -7.02 -24.73
N GLN A 48 14.23 -8.23 -24.16
CA GLN A 48 15.45 -9.01 -24.02
C GLN A 48 15.26 -10.41 -24.58
N GLY A 49 16.33 -11.01 -25.12
CA GLY A 49 16.32 -12.40 -25.58
C GLY A 49 15.65 -12.63 -26.95
N ASN A 50 15.28 -11.57 -27.67
CA ASN A 50 14.74 -11.69 -29.02
C ASN A 50 15.85 -12.04 -30.03
N GLN A 51 15.61 -13.03 -30.90
CA GLN A 51 16.58 -13.50 -31.91
C GLN A 51 16.11 -13.23 -33.34
N ARG A 52 14.93 -13.75 -33.71
CA ARG A 52 14.38 -13.64 -35.08
C ARG A 52 13.42 -12.47 -35.26
N VAL A 53 12.86 -11.96 -34.17
CA VAL A 53 11.86 -10.89 -34.17
C VAL A 53 12.50 -9.63 -33.58
N GLU A 54 12.27 -8.49 -34.22
CA GLU A 54 12.77 -7.21 -33.75
C GLU A 54 12.02 -6.73 -32.51
N SER A 55 12.71 -6.00 -31.63
CA SER A 55 12.13 -5.46 -30.40
C SER A 55 10.95 -4.52 -30.66
N ASP A 56 11.01 -3.71 -31.73
CA ASP A 56 9.91 -2.81 -32.09
C ASP A 56 8.67 -3.56 -32.61
N THR A 57 8.86 -4.70 -33.27
CA THR A 57 7.74 -5.59 -33.62
C THR A 57 7.07 -6.12 -32.35
N ILE A 58 7.85 -6.55 -31.35
CA ILE A 58 7.32 -7.05 -30.08
C ILE A 58 6.57 -5.94 -29.32
N ARG A 59 7.11 -4.71 -29.31
CA ARG A 59 6.47 -3.55 -28.68
C ARG A 59 5.10 -3.21 -29.30
N SER A 60 4.91 -3.46 -30.60
CA SER A 60 3.65 -3.18 -31.29
C SER A 60 2.45 -4.00 -30.76
N TYR A 61 2.70 -5.12 -30.08
CA TYR A 61 1.67 -5.92 -29.43
C TYR A 61 1.17 -5.31 -28.13
N PHE A 62 1.95 -4.43 -27.49
CA PHE A 62 1.57 -3.74 -26.27
C PHE A 62 0.93 -2.41 -26.61
N ARG A 63 -0.41 -2.38 -26.56
CA ARG A 63 -1.19 -1.17 -26.87
C ARG A 63 -1.41 -0.36 -25.59
N PRO A 64 -0.88 0.86 -25.48
CA PRO A 64 -1.15 1.73 -24.35
C PRO A 64 -2.65 2.03 -24.24
N GLY A 65 -3.13 2.21 -23.01
CA GLY A 65 -4.50 2.61 -22.75
C GLY A 65 -4.79 4.07 -23.15
N PRO A 66 -6.02 4.55 -22.87
CA PRO A 66 -6.45 5.93 -23.21
C PRO A 66 -5.58 7.03 -22.60
N ASN A 67 -4.88 6.72 -21.51
CA ASN A 67 -3.94 7.60 -20.81
C ASN A 67 -2.52 7.56 -21.40
N GLY A 68 -2.30 6.81 -22.49
CA GLY A 68 -0.99 6.61 -23.10
C GLY A 68 -0.03 5.77 -22.25
N GLN A 69 -0.54 5.08 -21.22
CA GLN A 69 0.24 4.24 -20.32
C GLN A 69 -0.19 2.78 -20.45
N LEU A 70 0.73 1.87 -20.14
CA LEU A 70 0.44 0.45 -20.03
C LEU A 70 0.16 0.13 -18.56
N ASP A 71 -1.07 -0.27 -18.28
CA ASP A 71 -1.47 -0.85 -17.01
C ASP A 71 -1.31 -2.39 -17.06
N ALA A 72 -1.39 -3.03 -15.89
CA ALA A 72 -1.23 -4.49 -15.75
C ALA A 72 -2.13 -5.28 -16.71
N PHE A 73 -3.35 -4.79 -16.96
CA PHE A 73 -4.28 -5.41 -17.91
C PHE A 73 -3.74 -5.41 -19.36
N GLN A 74 -3.20 -4.28 -19.82
CA GLN A 74 -2.69 -4.20 -21.20
C GLN A 74 -1.39 -4.99 -21.38
N ILE A 75 -0.59 -5.12 -20.31
CA ILE A 75 0.61 -5.96 -20.32
C ILE A 75 0.23 -7.44 -20.47
N ASP A 76 -0.72 -7.92 -19.68
CA ASP A 76 -1.20 -9.30 -19.74
C ASP A 76 -1.79 -9.65 -21.11
N GLU A 77 -2.61 -8.75 -21.67
CA GLU A 77 -3.16 -8.91 -23.03
C GLU A 77 -2.06 -8.96 -24.09
N GLY A 78 -1.03 -8.10 -23.99
CA GLY A 78 0.11 -8.10 -24.90
C GLY A 78 0.92 -9.40 -24.84
N VAL A 79 1.17 -9.93 -23.62
CA VAL A 79 1.86 -11.21 -23.41
C VAL A 79 1.06 -12.37 -24.01
N LYS A 80 -0.26 -12.42 -23.76
CA LYS A 80 -1.14 -13.43 -24.36
C LYS A 80 -1.15 -13.36 -25.88
N ALA A 81 -1.20 -12.15 -26.45
CA ALA A 81 -1.17 -11.96 -27.89
C ALA A 81 0.13 -12.51 -28.49
N LEU A 82 1.28 -12.23 -27.87
CA LEU A 82 2.58 -12.77 -28.29
C LEU A 82 2.62 -14.29 -28.23
N ILE A 83 2.15 -14.90 -27.14
CA ILE A 83 2.10 -16.36 -26.99
C ILE A 83 1.16 -16.98 -28.05
N SER A 84 0.02 -16.34 -28.31
CA SER A 84 -0.97 -16.79 -29.30
C SER A 84 -0.42 -16.81 -30.73
N THR A 85 0.59 -15.98 -31.05
CA THR A 85 1.24 -16.03 -32.37
C THR A 85 1.99 -17.34 -32.64
N GLY A 86 2.35 -18.10 -31.60
CA GLY A 86 3.19 -19.30 -31.70
C GLY A 86 4.64 -19.01 -32.09
N LEU A 87 5.05 -17.74 -32.18
CA LEU A 87 6.42 -17.34 -32.53
C LEU A 87 7.40 -17.46 -31.36
N PHE A 88 6.89 -17.56 -30.13
CA PHE A 88 7.66 -17.54 -28.90
C PHE A 88 7.36 -18.78 -28.06
N GLN A 89 8.42 -19.41 -27.53
CA GLN A 89 8.28 -20.55 -26.62
C GLN A 89 7.86 -20.12 -25.20
N GLU A 90 8.39 -18.99 -24.73
CA GLU A 90 8.11 -18.44 -23.40
C GLU A 90 8.18 -16.90 -23.48
N VAL A 91 7.21 -16.23 -22.84
CA VAL A 91 7.17 -14.77 -22.71
C VAL A 91 6.84 -14.45 -21.27
N ARG A 92 7.63 -13.57 -20.64
CA ARG A 92 7.45 -13.14 -19.25
C ARG A 92 7.45 -11.60 -19.18
N PRO A 93 6.48 -10.99 -18.49
CA PRO A 93 6.42 -9.54 -18.27
C PRO A 93 7.45 -9.05 -17.26
#